data_AF-A0A966W7D3-F1
#
_entry.id   AF-A0A966W7D3-F1
#
_cell.length_a   1.000
_cell.length_b   1.000
_cell.length_c   1.000
_cell.angle_alpha   90.00
_cell.angle_beta   90.00
_cell.angle_gamma   90.00
#
_symmetry.space_group_name_H-M   'P 1'
#
loop_
_entity.id
_entity.type
_entity.pdbx_description
1 polymer ?
#
loop_
_entity_poly.entity_id
_entity_poly.type
_entity_poly.pdbx_seq_one_letter_code
_entity_poly.pdbx_strand_id
1 'polypeptide(L)'
;AMAAEYLGVPFDLHSGGVDHIPVHHTNEIAQTLAATGHLLADWWVHGEFLVLKDRRMGKSEGNFLTLQSLIDAGYSPMAYRYLTYSAHYRSHLTFTEEGMDGASSAMRNLHGQFAGVIPRRGR
;
A
#
# COMPACT_ATOMS: atom_id res chain seq x y z
N ALA A 1 -7.57 3.90 21.12
CA ALA A 1 -8.18 2.85 21.97
C ALA A 1 -7.53 1.48 21.71
N MET A 2 -7.81 0.80 20.59
CA MET A 2 -7.24 -0.54 20.32
C MET A 2 -5.71 -0.56 20.26
N ALA A 3 -5.08 0.37 19.54
CA ALA A 3 -3.62 0.42 19.45
C ALA A 3 -2.96 0.53 20.84
N ALA A 4 -3.49 1.39 21.71
CA ALA A 4 -3.02 1.55 23.08
C ALA A 4 -3.18 0.27 23.93
N GLU A 5 -4.27 -0.47 23.75
CA GLU A 5 -4.54 -1.72 24.48
C GLU A 5 -3.55 -2.83 24.11
N TYR A 6 -3.24 -2.99 22.82
CA TYR A 6 -2.41 -4.10 22.34
C TYR A 6 -0.92 -3.77 22.24
N LEU A 7 -0.56 -2.50 22.03
CA LEU A 7 0.82 -2.06 21.77
C LEU A 7 1.39 -1.19 22.90
N GLY A 8 0.55 -0.72 23.82
CA GLY A 8 0.94 0.26 24.83
C GLY A 8 0.99 1.70 24.28
N VAL A 9 1.43 2.62 25.14
CA VAL A 9 1.60 4.05 24.80
C VAL A 9 2.88 4.56 25.48
N PRO A 10 3.86 5.12 24.72
CA PRO A 10 3.94 5.12 23.26
C PRO A 10 4.32 3.74 22.69
N PHE A 11 4.04 3.51 21.40
CA PHE A 11 4.63 2.43 20.61
C PHE A 11 5.45 2.97 19.42
N ASP A 12 6.22 2.10 18.76
CA ASP A 12 7.25 2.57 17.83
C ASP A 12 6.70 3.23 16.55
N LEU A 13 5.84 2.52 15.80
CA LEU A 13 5.44 2.91 14.44
C LEU A 13 3.93 2.84 14.22
N HIS A 14 3.33 3.98 13.86
CA HIS A 14 1.96 4.07 13.39
C HIS A 14 1.93 4.40 11.89
N SER A 15 1.09 3.70 11.11
CA SER A 15 1.04 3.87 9.66
C SER A 15 -0.36 4.15 9.12
N GLY A 16 -0.46 4.82 7.98
CA GLY A 16 -1.72 5.04 7.27
C GLY A 16 -1.51 5.61 5.87
N GLY A 17 -2.59 5.97 5.18
CA GLY A 17 -2.52 6.78 3.96
C GLY A 17 -2.27 8.26 4.30
N VAL A 18 -1.73 9.04 3.37
CA VAL A 18 -1.54 10.50 3.55
C VAL A 18 -2.85 11.25 3.85
N ASP A 19 -3.99 10.71 3.43
CA ASP A 19 -5.33 11.22 3.77
C ASP A 19 -5.66 11.15 5.27
N HIS A 20 -5.02 10.24 6.00
CA HIS A 20 -5.24 10.12 7.43
C HIS A 20 -4.55 11.24 8.24
N ILE A 21 -3.53 11.90 7.69
CA ILE A 21 -2.73 12.91 8.40
C ILE A 21 -3.60 14.04 8.99
N PRO A 22 -4.37 14.80 8.18
CA PRO A 22 -4.98 16.05 8.65
C PRO A 22 -6.11 15.87 9.67
N VAL A 23 -6.80 14.72 9.67
CA VAL A 23 -7.97 14.50 10.52
C VAL A 23 -7.80 13.26 11.37
N HIS A 24 -7.69 12.08 10.76
CA HIS A 24 -7.74 10.82 11.49
C HIS A 24 -6.58 10.67 12.50
N HIS A 25 -5.33 10.72 12.05
CA HIS A 25 -4.17 10.54 12.92
C HIS A 25 -3.95 11.74 13.86
N THR A 26 -4.27 12.96 13.41
CA THR A 26 -4.24 14.14 14.29
C THR A 26 -5.25 14.00 15.44
N ASN A 27 -6.44 13.44 15.16
CA ASN A 27 -7.43 13.14 16.20
C ASN A 27 -6.97 12.02 17.14
N GLU A 28 -6.32 10.97 16.63
CA GLU A 28 -5.77 9.90 17.48
C GLU A 28 -4.67 10.40 18.42
N ILE A 29 -3.80 11.28 17.92
CA ILE A 29 -2.78 11.98 18.72
C ILE A 29 -3.48 12.80 19.82
N ALA A 30 -4.47 13.62 19.46
CA ALA A 30 -5.20 14.45 20.42
C ALA A 30 -5.90 13.63 21.50
N GLN A 31 -6.59 12.55 21.10
CA GLN A 31 -7.28 11.63 22.02
C GLN A 31 -6.31 10.98 23.00
N THR A 32 -5.17 10.49 22.49
CA THR A 32 -4.18 9.78 23.32
C THR A 32 -3.45 10.73 24.25
N LEU A 33 -3.03 11.90 23.75
CA LEU A 33 -2.41 12.95 24.56
C LEU A 33 -3.35 13.41 25.68
N ALA A 34 -4.63 13.63 25.37
CA ALA A 34 -5.61 14.06 26.37
C ALA A 34 -5.86 12.99 27.45
N ALA A 35 -5.85 11.71 27.07
CA ALA A 35 -6.15 10.61 27.99
C ALA A 35 -4.94 10.15 28.81
N THR A 36 -3.72 10.25 28.26
CA THR A 36 -2.52 9.61 28.84
C THR A 36 -1.38 10.58 29.12
N GLY A 37 -1.40 11.79 28.55
CA GLY A 37 -0.26 12.72 28.59
C GLY A 37 0.89 12.36 27.65
N HIS A 38 0.78 11.27 26.88
CA HIS A 38 1.80 10.78 25.97
C HIS A 38 1.33 10.76 24.52
N LEU A 39 2.27 10.91 23.58
CA LEU A 39 2.00 10.65 22.16
C LEU A 39 1.66 9.17 21.97
N LEU A 40 0.80 8.88 20.99
CA LEU A 40 0.40 7.50 20.69
C LEU A 40 1.58 6.67 20.14
N ALA A 41 2.36 7.24 19.23
CA ALA A 41 3.49 6.59 18.61
C ALA A 41 4.64 7.56 18.32
N ASP A 42 5.87 7.03 18.28
CA ASP A 42 7.09 7.80 18.04
C ASP A 42 7.27 8.15 16.56
N TRP A 43 6.98 7.21 15.66
CA TRP A 43 7.15 7.37 14.22
C TRP A 43 5.84 7.18 13.47
N TRP A 44 5.58 8.11 12.55
CA TRP A 44 4.40 8.09 11.69
C TRP A 44 4.80 7.90 10.24
N VAL A 45 4.27 6.84 9.60
CA VAL A 45 4.65 6.44 8.24
C VAL A 45 3.42 6.48 7.34
N HIS A 46 3.43 7.38 6.36
CA HIS A 46 2.29 7.58 5.46
C HIS A 46 2.61 7.24 4.02
N GLY A 47 1.77 6.39 3.42
CA GLY A 47 1.81 6.07 2.00
C GLY A 47 1.07 7.11 1.16
N GLU A 48 1.71 7.56 0.08
CA GLU A 48 1.11 8.43 -0.93
C GLU A 48 0.06 7.71 -1.78
N PHE A 49 -0.76 8.48 -2.49
CA PHE A 49 -1.85 7.93 -3.28
C PHE A 49 -1.39 7.16 -4.52
N LEU A 50 -2.12 6.10 -4.83
CA LEU A 50 -2.22 5.60 -6.19
C LEU A 50 -3.24 6.46 -6.96
N VAL A 51 -2.81 7.01 -8.09
CA VAL A 51 -3.63 7.90 -8.93
C VAL A 51 -3.81 7.31 -10.31
N LEU A 52 -4.96 7.54 -10.94
CA LEU A 52 -5.13 7.22 -12.35
C LEU A 52 -4.66 8.42 -13.17
N LYS A 53 -3.97 8.16 -14.29
CA LYS A 53 -3.36 9.20 -15.13
C LYS A 53 -4.30 10.37 -15.46
N ASP A 54 -5.55 10.06 -15.82
CA ASP A 54 -6.47 11.07 -16.37
C ASP A 54 -7.76 11.23 -15.54
N ARG A 55 -7.92 10.53 -14.42
CA ARG A 55 -9.17 10.50 -13.65
C ARG A 55 -8.95 10.33 -12.14
N ARG A 56 -9.88 10.84 -11.33
CA ARG A 56 -9.94 10.46 -9.92
C ARG A 56 -10.53 9.05 -9.83
N MET A 57 -9.91 8.17 -9.04
CA MET A 57 -10.50 6.86 -8.78
C MET A 57 -11.76 7.04 -7.92
N GLY A 58 -12.92 6.61 -8.42
CA GLY A 58 -14.19 6.81 -7.74
C GLY A 58 -15.19 5.70 -8.05
N LYS A 59 -15.83 5.16 -7.01
CA LYS A 59 -16.88 4.13 -7.17
C LYS A 59 -18.01 4.60 -8.10
N SER A 60 -18.37 5.88 -8.04
CA SER A 60 -19.43 6.50 -8.86
C SER A 60 -19.06 6.64 -10.34
N GLU A 61 -17.77 6.65 -10.68
CA GLU A 61 -17.29 6.80 -12.07
C GLU A 61 -17.10 5.44 -12.76
N GLY A 62 -17.35 4.32 -12.08
CA GLY A 62 -17.18 2.97 -12.61
C GLY A 62 -15.72 2.59 -12.92
N ASN A 63 -14.76 3.47 -12.64
CA ASN A 63 -13.32 3.33 -12.88
C ASN A 63 -12.56 2.84 -11.63
N PHE A 64 -13.29 2.27 -10.67
CA PHE A 64 -12.70 1.81 -9.42
C PHE A 64 -11.89 0.53 -9.64
N LEU A 65 -10.57 0.67 -9.60
CA LEU A 65 -9.69 -0.48 -9.69
C LEU A 65 -9.81 -1.31 -8.41
N THR A 66 -10.19 -2.57 -8.59
CA THR A 66 -10.10 -3.58 -7.56
C THR A 66 -9.04 -4.59 -7.94
N LEU A 67 -8.53 -5.34 -6.96
CA LEU A 67 -7.65 -6.46 -7.28
C LEU A 67 -8.36 -7.48 -8.19
N GLN A 68 -9.67 -7.69 -7.98
CA GLN A 68 -10.47 -8.59 -8.82
C GLN A 68 -10.56 -8.11 -10.26
N SER A 69 -10.79 -6.81 -10.51
CA SER A 69 -10.85 -6.29 -11.88
C SER A 69 -9.52 -6.44 -12.62
N LEU A 70 -8.39 -6.39 -11.91
CA LEU A 70 -7.08 -6.67 -12.50
C LEU A 70 -6.92 -8.16 -12.84
N ILE A 71 -7.38 -9.06 -11.96
CA ILE A 71 -7.40 -10.50 -12.21
C ILE A 71 -8.27 -10.83 -13.43
N ASP A 72 -9.46 -10.25 -13.50
CA ASP A 72 -10.41 -10.46 -14.61
C ASP A 72 -9.84 -9.94 -15.94
N ALA A 73 -9.02 -8.89 -15.89
CA ALA A 73 -8.26 -8.37 -17.03
C ALA A 73 -7.02 -9.23 -17.40
N GLY A 74 -6.76 -10.33 -16.68
CA GLY A 74 -5.66 -11.26 -16.97
C GLY A 74 -4.35 -10.96 -16.25
N TYR A 75 -4.31 -9.97 -15.36
CA TYR A 75 -3.12 -9.67 -14.58
C TYR A 75 -2.98 -10.57 -13.35
N SER A 76 -1.75 -10.99 -13.06
CA SER A 76 -1.43 -11.62 -11.79
C SER A 76 -1.49 -10.58 -10.66
N PRO A 77 -2.05 -10.90 -9.48
CA PRO A 77 -1.93 -10.07 -8.29
C PRO A 77 -0.47 -9.73 -7.93
N MET A 78 0.47 -10.60 -8.33
CA MET A 78 1.90 -10.37 -8.10
C MET A 78 2.48 -9.31 -9.02
N ALA A 79 1.94 -9.13 -10.22
CA ALA A 79 2.31 -8.02 -11.08
C ALA A 79 1.86 -6.68 -10.46
N TYR A 80 0.64 -6.62 -9.91
CA TYR A 80 0.18 -5.44 -9.19
C TYR A 80 1.05 -5.13 -7.97
N ARG A 81 1.41 -6.14 -7.17
CA ARG A 81 2.35 -5.95 -6.04
C ARG A 81 3.73 -5.47 -6.50
N TYR A 82 4.22 -5.96 -7.64
CA TYR A 82 5.48 -5.46 -8.19
C TYR A 82 5.36 -4.00 -8.62
N LEU A 83 4.23 -3.62 -9.25
CA LEU A 83 3.96 -2.23 -9.60
C LEU A 83 3.99 -1.33 -8.36
N THR A 84 3.44 -1.75 -7.22
CA THR A 84 3.50 -0.93 -5.99
C THR A 84 4.91 -0.76 -5.43
N TYR A 85 5.88 -1.57 -5.87
CA TYR A 85 7.30 -1.43 -5.52
C TYR A 85 8.10 -0.62 -6.54
N SER A 86 7.53 -0.26 -7.69
CA SER A 86 8.23 0.56 -8.69
C SER A 86 8.29 2.04 -8.33
N ALA A 87 7.61 2.46 -7.27
CA ALA A 87 7.66 3.81 -6.72
C ALA A 87 8.00 3.76 -5.22
N HIS A 88 8.68 4.81 -4.74
CA HIS A 88 8.86 4.99 -3.32
C HIS A 88 7.50 5.24 -2.65
N TYR A 89 7.24 4.68 -1.47
CA TYR A 89 5.92 4.75 -0.82
C TYR A 89 5.44 6.19 -0.51
N ARG A 90 6.36 7.17 -0.47
CA ARG A 90 6.08 8.61 -0.28
C ARG A 90 5.94 9.39 -1.58
N SER A 91 5.79 8.70 -2.70
CA SER A 91 5.57 9.30 -4.01
C SER A 91 4.25 8.79 -4.57
N HIS A 92 3.55 9.67 -5.29
CA HIS A 92 2.36 9.28 -6.03
C HIS A 92 2.71 8.17 -7.01
N LEU A 93 1.92 7.10 -7.03
CA LEU A 93 2.03 6.04 -8.01
C LEU A 93 0.95 6.21 -9.07
N THR A 94 1.34 6.64 -10.27
CA THR A 94 0.41 6.70 -11.39
C THR A 94 0.17 5.30 -11.94
N PHE A 95 -1.06 4.83 -11.84
CA PHE A 95 -1.51 3.60 -12.47
C PHE A 95 -1.81 3.84 -13.95
N THR A 96 -1.21 3.02 -14.81
CA THR A 96 -1.60 2.88 -16.23
C THR A 96 -1.56 1.41 -16.62
N GLU A 97 -2.25 1.05 -17.71
CA GLU A 97 -2.19 -0.30 -18.26
C GLU A 97 -0.77 -0.67 -18.71
N GLU A 98 -0.04 0.27 -19.32
CA GLU A 98 1.36 0.04 -19.73
C GLU A 98 2.27 -0.21 -18.52
N GLY A 99 2.01 0.46 -17.39
CA GLY A 99 2.70 0.21 -16.13
C GLY A 99 2.46 -1.21 -15.62
N MET A 100 1.21 -1.70 -15.72
CA MET A 100 0.85 -3.07 -15.36
C MET A 100 1.48 -4.13 -16.29
N ASP A 101 1.53 -3.87 -17.59
CA ASP A 101 2.21 -4.73 -18.57
C ASP A 101 3.71 -4.81 -18.31
N GLY A 102 4.32 -3.66 -18.01
CA GLY A 102 5.72 -3.56 -17.60
C GLY A 102 6.00 -4.36 -16.33
N ALA A 103 5.18 -4.19 -15.29
CA ALA A 103 5.30 -4.94 -14.04
C ALA A 103 5.12 -6.45 -14.24
N SER A 104 4.18 -6.86 -15.10
CA SER A 104 3.97 -8.27 -15.44
C SER A 104 5.18 -8.89 -16.14
N SER A 105 5.79 -8.13 -17.06
CA SER A 105 7.01 -8.57 -17.76
C SER A 105 8.22 -8.63 -16.83
N ALA A 106 8.40 -7.64 -15.95
CA ALA A 106 9.45 -7.64 -14.95
C ALA A 106 9.33 -8.83 -13.99
N MET A 107 8.11 -9.14 -13.52
CA MET A 107 7.86 -10.31 -12.68
C MET A 107 8.17 -11.64 -13.39
N ARG A 108 7.80 -11.78 -14.67
CA ARG A 108 8.16 -12.98 -15.45
C ARG A 108 9.67 -13.13 -15.58
N ASN A 109 10.39 -12.04 -15.83
CA ASN A 109 11.85 -12.04 -15.93
C ASN A 109 12.50 -12.41 -14.60
N LEU A 110 12.03 -11.82 -13.50
CA LEU A 110 12.50 -12.13 -12.15
C LEU A 110 12.32 -13.62 -11.83
N HIS A 111 11.12 -14.16 -12.05
CA HIS A 111 10.88 -15.60 -11.87
C HIS A 111 11.79 -16.46 -12.75
N GLY A 112 12.03 -16.05 -14.00
CA GLY A 112 12.95 -16.73 -14.90
C GLY A 112 14.38 -16.82 -14.36
N GLN A 113 14.89 -15.74 -13.75
CA GLN A 113 16.22 -15.73 -13.15
C GLN A 113 16.35 -16.68 -11.94
N PHE A 114 15.28 -16.86 -11.17
CA PHE A 114 15.28 -17.71 -9.98
C PHE A 114 14.83 -19.16 -10.23
N ALA A 115 14.25 -19.47 -11.40
CA ALA A 115 13.69 -20.78 -11.71
C ALA A 115 14.69 -21.95 -11.64
N GLY A 116 15.98 -21.67 -11.85
CA GLY A 116 17.07 -22.65 -11.71
C GLY A 116 17.83 -22.60 -10.37
N VAL A 117 17.54 -21.60 -9.53
CA VAL A 117 18.28 -21.33 -8.28
C VAL A 117 17.56 -21.91 -7.06
N ILE A 118 16.22 -21.90 -7.07
CA ILE A 118 15.42 -22.45 -5.98
C ILE A 118 15.11 -23.91 -6.31
N PRO A 119 15.59 -24.89 -5.50
CA PRO A 119 15.21 -26.27 -5.67
C PRO A 119 13.68 -26.35 -5.63
N ARG A 120 13.05 -26.94 -6.66
CA ARG A 120 11.63 -27.22 -6.60
C ARG A 120 11.43 -28.10 -5.37
N ARG A 121 10.77 -27.58 -4.33
CA ARG A 121 10.36 -28.41 -3.19
C ARG A 121 9.62 -29.60 -3.78
N GLY A 122 10.22 -30.79 -3.62
CA GLY A 122 9.61 -32.04 -4.04
C GLY A 122 8.20 -32.13 -3.46
N ARG A 123 7.27 -32.62 -4.28
CA ARG A 123 5.93 -32.99 -3.81
C ARG A 123 6.04 -34.04 -2.71
#